data_AF-A0A2H3J4L7-F1
#
_entry.id   AF-A0A2H3J4L7-F1
#
_cell.length_a   1.000
_cell.length_b   1.000
_cell.length_c   1.000
_cell.angle_alpha   90.00
_cell.angle_beta   90.00
_cell.angle_gamma   90.00
#
_symmetry.space_group_name_H-M   'P 1'
#
loop_
_entity.id
_entity.type
_entity.pdbx_description
1 polymer ?
#
loop_
_entity_poly.entity_id
_entity_poly.type
_entity_poly.pdbx_seq_one_letter_code
_entity_poly.pdbx_strand_id
1 'polypeptide(L)'
;MGQWCVWDHSEFYSVIAPIKDGAISESLFLTRDQAVRSSHSRAINSGFSMTSVLRYEPYLDETTELFFNRLEDISQNMDWIDLPTLFQYYAFDAIGMLAYGKRYGFIEQNADIDGISKLAKLPKSRKYAGGKIFCTNLIAKK
;
A
#
# COMPACT_ATOMS: atom_id res chain seq x y z
N MET A 1 -31.88 -20.95 8.42
CA MET A 1 -31.02 -20.43 7.33
C MET A 1 -29.58 -20.59 7.79
N GLY A 2 -28.82 -21.45 7.12
CA GLY A 2 -27.50 -21.88 7.56
C GLY A 2 -26.51 -20.73 7.66
N GLN A 3 -25.88 -20.59 8.82
CA GLN A 3 -24.78 -19.67 9.04
C GLN A 3 -23.57 -20.24 8.29
N TRP A 4 -23.25 -19.67 7.13
CA TRP A 4 -22.05 -20.01 6.38
C TRP A 4 -20.83 -19.80 7.27
N CYS A 5 -19.90 -20.78 7.29
CA CYS A 5 -18.67 -20.67 8.07
C CYS A 5 -17.92 -19.39 7.69
N VAL A 6 -17.72 -18.53 8.67
CA VAL A 6 -16.82 -17.38 8.59
C VAL A 6 -15.40 -17.94 8.62
N TRP A 7 -14.68 -17.80 7.50
CA TRP A 7 -13.28 -18.23 7.41
C TRP A 7 -12.40 -17.24 8.17
N ASP A 8 -11.76 -17.69 9.24
CA ASP A 8 -10.78 -16.88 9.95
C ASP A 8 -9.49 -16.76 9.11
N HIS A 9 -8.96 -15.55 9.02
CA HIS A 9 -7.69 -15.31 8.35
C HIS A 9 -6.54 -15.82 9.22
N SER A 10 -5.49 -16.33 8.57
CA SER A 10 -4.30 -16.88 9.26
C SER A 10 -3.65 -15.88 10.23
N GLU A 11 -3.07 -16.39 11.31
CA GLU A 11 -2.23 -15.63 12.26
C GLU A 11 -1.10 -14.84 11.60
N PHE A 12 -0.69 -15.23 10.39
CA PHE A 12 0.34 -14.54 9.61
C PHE A 12 0.09 -13.03 9.48
N TYR A 13 -1.17 -12.60 9.41
CA TYR A 13 -1.52 -11.18 9.31
C TYR A 13 -1.14 -10.36 10.54
N SER A 14 -1.08 -10.99 11.73
CA SER A 14 -0.63 -10.32 12.96
C SER A 14 0.85 -9.97 12.95
N VAL A 15 1.67 -10.72 12.19
CA VAL A 15 3.12 -10.58 12.18
C VAL A 15 3.54 -9.28 11.52
N ILE A 16 2.90 -8.94 10.39
CA ILE A 16 3.26 -7.79 9.56
C ILE A 16 2.55 -6.50 10.04
N ALA A 17 1.55 -6.64 10.90
CA ALA A 17 0.78 -5.52 11.39
C ALA A 17 1.63 -4.50 12.17
N PRO A 18 1.45 -3.19 11.93
CA PRO A 18 2.19 -2.17 12.63
C PRO A 18 1.75 -2.15 14.10
N ILE A 19 2.73 -2.06 15.01
CA ILE A 19 2.46 -1.89 16.43
C ILE A 19 2.29 -0.40 16.69
N LYS A 20 1.13 -0.01 17.21
CA LYS A 20 0.83 1.35 17.65
C LYS A 20 0.55 1.30 19.14
N ASP A 21 1.29 2.08 19.93
CA ASP A 21 1.11 2.20 21.38
C ASP A 21 1.13 0.84 22.13
N GLY A 22 1.96 -0.10 21.65
CA GLY A 22 2.12 -1.43 22.26
C GLY A 22 1.04 -2.45 21.86
N ALA A 23 0.03 -2.07 21.09
CA ALA A 23 -0.97 -2.97 20.53
C ALA A 23 -0.77 -3.16 19.02
N ILE A 24 -1.14 -4.33 18.51
CA ILE A 24 -1.21 -4.56 17.07
C ILE A 24 -2.32 -3.66 16.51
N SER A 25 -1.96 -2.73 15.63
CA SER A 25 -2.93 -1.85 15.00
C SER A 25 -3.72 -2.64 13.96
N GLU A 26 -5.04 -2.56 14.07
CA GLU A 26 -5.94 -3.04 13.03
C GLU A 26 -5.79 -2.14 11.79
N SER A 27 -5.62 -2.77 10.63
CA SER A 27 -5.54 -2.09 9.34
C SER A 27 -6.45 -2.79 8.35
N LEU A 28 -6.87 -2.06 7.31
CA LEU A 28 -7.72 -2.57 6.24
C LEU A 28 -7.24 -3.94 5.70
N PHE A 29 -5.93 -4.16 5.59
CA PHE A 29 -5.35 -5.36 4.99
C PHE A 29 -4.97 -6.45 6.00
N LEU A 30 -4.82 -6.09 7.28
CA LEU A 30 -4.24 -6.98 8.30
C LEU A 30 -5.27 -7.40 9.36
N THR A 31 -6.44 -6.75 9.38
CA THR A 31 -7.56 -7.13 10.23
C THR A 31 -8.04 -8.55 9.89
N ARG A 32 -8.17 -9.37 10.93
CA ARG A 32 -8.76 -10.71 10.85
C ARG A 32 -10.27 -10.71 11.11
N ASP A 33 -10.76 -9.74 11.87
CA ASP A 33 -12.18 -9.58 12.14
C ASP A 33 -12.94 -9.17 10.86
N GLN A 34 -13.86 -10.04 10.43
CA GLN A 34 -14.69 -9.79 9.26
C GLN A 34 -15.62 -8.59 9.43
N ALA A 35 -16.12 -8.29 10.64
CA ALA A 35 -16.97 -7.13 10.87
C ALA A 35 -16.18 -5.84 10.62
N VAL A 36 -14.99 -5.75 11.21
CA VAL A 36 -14.07 -4.62 11.02
C VAL A 36 -13.62 -4.52 9.56
N ARG A 37 -13.22 -5.63 8.93
CA ARG A 37 -12.86 -5.65 7.50
C ARG A 37 -14.01 -5.18 6.63
N SER A 38 -15.23 -5.65 6.88
CA SER A 38 -16.42 -5.25 6.11
C SER A 38 -16.72 -3.75 6.26
N SER A 39 -16.49 -3.19 7.44
CA SER A 39 -16.64 -1.75 7.70
C SER A 39 -15.64 -0.93 6.89
N HIS A 40 -14.36 -1.30 6.96
CA HIS A 40 -13.30 -0.64 6.20
C HIS A 40 -13.50 -0.77 4.69
N SER A 41 -13.82 -1.96 4.19
CA SER A 41 -14.13 -2.17 2.77
C SER A 41 -15.30 -1.32 2.30
N ARG A 42 -16.39 -1.23 3.09
CA ARG A 42 -17.53 -0.36 2.73
C ARG A 42 -17.11 1.10 2.58
N ALA A 43 -16.21 1.60 3.42
CA ALA A 43 -15.73 2.98 3.35
C ALA A 43 -14.88 3.25 2.10
N ILE A 44 -14.09 2.27 1.62
CA ILE A 44 -13.20 2.47 0.47
C ILE A 44 -13.80 2.08 -0.87
N ASN A 45 -14.77 1.16 -0.90
CA ASN A 45 -15.27 0.56 -2.14
C ASN A 45 -15.89 1.59 -3.09
N SER A 46 -16.43 2.70 -2.57
CA SER A 46 -16.99 3.77 -3.42
C SER A 46 -15.92 4.40 -4.32
N GLY A 47 -14.70 4.60 -3.81
CA GLY A 47 -13.60 5.20 -4.57
C GLY A 47 -13.06 4.29 -5.68
N PHE A 48 -13.24 2.97 -5.57
CA PHE A 48 -12.80 2.00 -6.57
C PHE A 48 -13.94 1.47 -7.46
N SER A 49 -15.07 2.18 -7.50
CA SER A 49 -16.19 1.85 -8.41
C SER A 49 -15.84 2.17 -9.87
N MET A 50 -16.47 1.47 -10.83
CA MET A 50 -16.24 1.71 -12.27
C MET A 50 -16.40 3.18 -12.68
N THR A 51 -17.38 3.88 -12.11
CA THR A 51 -17.62 5.30 -12.37
C THR A 51 -16.52 6.19 -11.82
N SER A 52 -15.93 5.83 -10.67
CA SER A 52 -14.80 6.56 -10.07
C SER A 52 -13.52 6.32 -10.88
N VAL A 53 -13.28 5.07 -11.31
CA VAL A 53 -12.14 4.73 -12.18
C VAL A 53 -12.18 5.51 -13.50
N LEU A 54 -13.35 5.60 -14.15
CA LEU A 54 -13.49 6.43 -15.36
C LEU A 54 -13.22 7.91 -15.11
N ARG A 55 -13.58 8.43 -13.94
CA ARG A 55 -13.25 9.81 -13.56
C ARG A 55 -11.75 10.02 -13.35
N TYR A 56 -11.03 8.97 -13.01
CA TYR A 56 -9.59 9.01 -12.73
C TYR A 56 -8.72 8.93 -13.99
N GLU A 57 -9.25 8.45 -15.10
CA GLU A 57 -8.48 8.22 -16.32
C GLU A 57 -7.73 9.48 -16.83
N PRO A 58 -8.36 10.67 -16.94
CA PRO A 58 -7.65 11.85 -17.44
C PRO A 58 -6.45 12.26 -16.57
N TYR A 59 -6.54 12.01 -15.26
CA TYR A 59 -5.46 12.30 -14.31
C TYR A 59 -4.29 11.31 -14.50
N LEU A 60 -4.60 10.04 -14.72
CA LEU A 60 -3.57 9.04 -15.01
C LEU A 60 -2.93 9.26 -16.38
N ASP A 61 -3.69 9.70 -17.36
CA ASP A 61 -3.18 10.01 -18.71
C ASP A 61 -2.15 11.14 -18.65
N GLU A 62 -2.44 12.24 -17.93
CA GLU A 62 -1.48 13.33 -17.73
C GLU A 62 -0.18 12.84 -17.08
N THR A 63 -0.29 11.99 -16.06
CA THR A 63 0.88 11.41 -15.37
C THR A 63 1.68 10.49 -16.30
N THR A 64 0.98 9.74 -17.15
CA THR A 64 1.58 8.79 -18.10
C THR A 64 2.28 9.52 -19.24
N GLU A 65 1.71 10.61 -19.74
CA GLU A 65 2.34 11.46 -20.75
C GLU A 65 3.66 12.04 -20.23
N LEU A 66 3.67 12.56 -19.00
CA LEU A 66 4.90 13.04 -18.36
C LEU A 66 5.96 11.95 -18.20
N PHE A 67 5.53 10.73 -17.86
CA PHE A 67 6.42 9.59 -17.76
C PHE A 67 7.07 9.23 -19.10
N PHE A 68 6.30 9.24 -20.20
CA PHE A 68 6.84 8.96 -21.54
C PHE A 68 7.75 10.07 -22.05
N ASN A 69 7.38 11.34 -21.86
CA ASN A 69 8.25 12.48 -22.19
C ASN A 69 9.61 12.33 -21.48
N ARG A 70 9.59 11.91 -20.21
CA ARG A 70 10.81 11.68 -19.46
C ARG A 70 11.64 10.50 -19.97
N LEU A 71 10.98 9.40 -20.36
CA LEU A 71 11.66 8.26 -20.98
C LEU A 71 12.32 8.65 -22.31
N GLU A 72 11.67 9.51 -23.09
CA GLU A 72 12.22 10.03 -24.34
C GLU A 72 13.46 10.88 -24.10
N ASP A 73 13.42 11.81 -23.13
CA ASP A 73 14.58 12.63 -22.74
C ASP A 73 15.79 11.76 -22.34
N ILE A 74 15.55 10.72 -21.55
CA ILE A 74 16.64 9.84 -21.10
C ILE A 74 17.17 9.01 -22.28
N SER A 75 16.28 8.55 -23.17
CA SER A 75 16.68 7.82 -24.36
C SER A 75 17.54 8.67 -25.30
N GLN A 76 17.27 9.96 -25.44
CA GLN A 76 18.06 10.88 -26.27
C GLN A 76 19.47 11.12 -25.71
N ASN A 77 19.63 11.07 -24.39
CA ASN A 77 20.92 11.28 -23.72
C ASN A 77 21.80 10.02 -23.68
N MET A 78 21.33 8.88 -24.20
CA MET A 78 22.00 7.57 -24.17
C MET A 78 22.45 7.14 -22.76
N ASP A 79 21.71 7.54 -21.73
CA ASP A 79 22.02 7.23 -20.34
C ASP A 79 21.47 5.86 -19.91
N TRP A 80 22.18 5.21 -18.97
CA TRP A 80 21.70 3.99 -18.33
C TRP A 80 20.55 4.30 -17.37
N ILE A 81 19.44 3.58 -17.50
CA ILE A 81 18.23 3.81 -16.70
C ILE A 81 18.00 2.70 -15.68
N ASP A 82 17.74 3.09 -14.43
CA ASP A 82 17.23 2.18 -13.39
C ASP A 82 15.70 2.13 -13.46
N LEU A 83 15.17 1.24 -14.31
CA LEU A 83 13.73 1.06 -14.51
C LEU A 83 12.95 0.85 -13.20
N PRO A 84 13.37 -0.03 -12.26
CA PRO A 84 12.69 -0.20 -10.97
C PRO A 84 12.45 1.11 -10.20
N THR A 85 13.46 1.98 -10.13
CA THR A 85 13.34 3.25 -9.40
C THR A 85 12.42 4.22 -10.15
N LEU A 86 12.50 4.26 -11.47
CA LEU A 86 11.64 5.12 -12.29
C LEU A 86 10.17 4.70 -12.20
N PHE A 87 9.87 3.40 -12.23
CA PHE A 87 8.51 2.89 -12.01
C PHE A 87 8.01 3.16 -10.59
N GLN A 88 8.90 3.12 -9.59
CA GLN A 88 8.53 3.48 -8.22
C GLN A 88 8.12 4.95 -8.12
N TYR A 89 8.84 5.86 -8.78
CA TYR A 89 8.46 7.27 -8.88
C TYR A 89 7.12 7.47 -9.59
N TYR A 90 6.89 6.77 -10.70
CA TYR A 90 5.60 6.76 -11.39
C TYR A 90 4.45 6.32 -10.48
N ALA A 91 4.63 5.22 -9.74
CA ALA A 91 3.60 4.71 -8.84
C ALA A 91 3.25 5.71 -7.73
N PHE A 92 4.25 6.40 -7.16
CA PHE A 92 4.03 7.42 -6.15
C PHE A 92 3.28 8.64 -6.69
N ASP A 93 3.65 9.13 -7.88
CA ASP A 93 2.99 10.28 -8.50
C ASP A 93 1.57 9.93 -8.98
N ALA A 94 1.35 8.74 -9.54
CA ALA A 94 0.02 8.29 -9.97
C ALA A 94 -0.94 8.18 -8.78
N ILE A 95 -0.53 7.50 -7.70
CA ILE A 95 -1.36 7.40 -6.48
C ILE A 95 -1.52 8.77 -5.80
N GLY A 96 -0.49 9.62 -5.83
CA GLY A 96 -0.54 10.98 -5.31
C GLY A 96 -1.60 11.83 -6.02
N MET A 97 -1.61 11.79 -7.35
CA MET A 97 -2.60 12.49 -8.15
C MET A 97 -4.02 11.96 -7.88
N LEU A 98 -4.18 10.64 -7.80
CA LEU A 98 -5.48 10.02 -7.52
C LEU A 98 -6.03 10.34 -6.12
N ALA A 99 -5.18 10.30 -5.09
CA ALA A 99 -5.59 10.44 -3.70
C ALA A 99 -5.73 11.90 -3.26
N TYR A 100 -4.82 12.77 -3.72
CA TYR A 100 -4.70 14.15 -3.24
C TYR A 100 -4.96 15.20 -4.33
N GLY A 101 -5.22 14.79 -5.57
CA GLY A 101 -5.43 15.71 -6.70
C GLY A 101 -4.17 16.47 -7.10
N LYS A 102 -2.99 16.08 -6.60
CA LYS A 102 -1.72 16.74 -6.85
C LYS A 102 -0.60 15.70 -6.95
N ARG A 103 0.28 15.88 -7.94
CA ARG A 103 1.53 15.13 -8.07
C ARG A 103 2.51 15.53 -6.97
N TYR A 104 3.29 14.58 -6.46
CA TYR A 104 4.40 14.90 -5.56
C TYR A 104 5.56 15.52 -6.34
N GLY A 105 5.74 15.11 -7.60
CA GLY A 105 6.74 15.63 -8.53
C GLY A 105 7.97 14.73 -8.68
N PHE A 106 7.87 13.45 -8.29
CA PHE A 106 8.99 12.51 -8.37
C PHE A 106 9.49 12.34 -9.81
N ILE A 107 8.58 12.32 -10.80
CA ILE A 107 8.92 12.21 -12.23
C ILE A 107 9.63 13.49 -12.72
N GLU A 108 9.16 14.67 -12.32
CA GLU A 108 9.71 15.96 -12.77
C GLU A 108 11.11 16.22 -12.22
N GLN A 109 11.33 15.90 -10.94
CA GLN A 109 12.61 16.16 -10.26
C GLN A 109 13.60 15.01 -10.43
N ASN A 110 13.14 13.83 -10.87
CA ASN A 110 13.92 12.59 -10.97
C ASN A 110 14.71 12.25 -9.68
N ALA A 111 14.15 12.65 -8.54
CA ALA A 111 14.79 12.57 -7.24
C ALA A 111 13.77 12.14 -6.18
N ASP A 112 14.28 11.52 -5.13
CA ASP A 112 13.47 11.17 -3.97
C ASP A 112 13.06 12.44 -3.23
N ILE A 113 11.79 12.84 -3.39
CA ILE A 113 11.20 13.98 -2.69
C ILE A 113 10.97 13.58 -1.23
N ASP A 114 11.48 14.39 -0.30
CA ASP A 114 11.36 14.22 1.15
C ASP A 114 11.87 12.88 1.73
N GLY A 115 12.67 12.11 0.96
CA GLY A 115 13.19 10.82 1.44
C GLY A 115 12.13 9.72 1.55
N ILE A 116 10.97 9.90 0.91
CA ILE A 116 9.82 8.98 1.00
C ILE A 116 10.17 7.62 0.38
N SER A 117 10.88 7.60 -0.75
CA SER A 117 11.36 6.36 -1.37
C SER A 117 12.36 5.64 -0.47
N LYS A 118 13.27 6.38 0.18
CA LYS A 118 14.21 5.81 1.18
C LYS A 118 13.49 5.26 2.40
N LEU A 119 12.44 5.92 2.90
CA LEU A 119 11.60 5.40 3.99
C LEU A 119 10.90 4.08 3.60
N ALA A 120 10.41 3.97 2.37
CA ALA A 120 9.79 2.74 1.86
C ALA A 120 10.79 1.58 1.74
N LYS A 121 12.08 1.88 1.52
CA LYS A 121 13.15 0.87 1.34
C LYS A 121 13.76 0.35 2.65
N LEU A 122 13.39 0.88 3.82
CA LEU A 122 13.98 0.45 5.10
C LEU A 122 13.23 -0.76 5.70
N PRO A 123 13.82 -1.97 5.74
CA PRO A 123 13.44 -2.94 6.74
C PRO A 123 14.00 -2.47 8.09
N LYS A 124 13.26 -1.64 8.83
CA LYS A 124 13.52 -1.54 10.27
C LYS A 124 13.21 -2.91 10.84
N SER A 125 14.26 -3.64 11.19
CA SER A 125 14.19 -4.92 11.90
C SER A 125 13.14 -4.81 13.00
N ARG A 126 11.99 -5.46 12.77
CA ARG A 126 10.98 -5.64 13.80
C ARG A 126 11.64 -6.45 14.90
N LYS A 127 12.05 -5.81 15.98
CA LYS A 127 12.27 -6.53 17.23
C LYS A 127 10.90 -7.08 17.61
N TYR A 128 10.75 -8.40 17.49
CA TYR A 128 9.63 -9.12 18.08
C TYR A 128 9.58 -8.73 19.55
N ALA A 129 8.64 -7.86 19.94
CA ALA A 129 8.35 -7.64 21.34
C ALA A 129 7.89 -8.99 21.88
N GLY A 130 8.72 -9.58 22.74
CA GLY A 130 8.49 -10.88 23.33
C GLY A 130 7.06 -10.98 23.84
N GLY A 131 6.31 -11.92 23.31
CA GLY A 131 4.92 -12.15 23.69
C GLY A 131 4.51 -13.51 23.20
N LYS A 132 4.49 -14.49 24.11
CA LYS A 132 3.86 -15.80 23.92
C LYS A 132 2.43 -15.59 23.45
N ILE A 133 2.18 -15.72 22.15
CA ILE A 133 0.81 -15.78 21.63
C ILE A 133 0.80 -16.91 20.59
N PHE A 134 0.86 -18.17 21.04
CA PHE A 134 0.22 -19.24 20.27
C PHE A 134 -0.01 -20.58 20.99
N CYS A 135 0.75 -21.01 22.01
CA CYS A 135 0.65 -22.41 22.49
C CYS A 135 0.59 -22.61 24.01
N THR A 136 -0.19 -21.84 24.78
CA THR A 136 -0.41 -22.17 26.21
C THR A 136 -1.85 -22.45 26.61
N ASN A 137 -2.87 -22.01 25.85
CA ASN A 137 -4.27 -22.19 26.26
C ASN A 137 -5.08 -23.20 25.42
N LEU A 138 -4.46 -23.93 24.49
CA LEU A 138 -5.13 -24.99 23.72
C LEU A 138 -4.95 -26.42 24.27
N ILE A 139 -4.31 -26.59 25.43
CA ILE A 139 -4.19 -27.89 26.12
C ILE A 139 -5.05 -27.94 27.41
N ALA A 140 -5.72 -26.85 27.81
CA ALA A 140 -6.46 -26.75 29.06
C ALA A 140 -8.00 -26.83 28.92
N LYS A 141 -8.53 -27.32 27.79
CA LYS A 141 -9.94 -27.74 27.69
C LYS A 141 -10.00 -29.19 27.24
N LYS A 142 -9.89 -30.07 28.23
CA LYS A 142 -10.50 -31.41 28.21
C LYS A 142 -11.60 -31.41 29.25
#